data_AF-A0AA47NTJ5-F1
#
_entry.id   AF-A0AA47NTJ5-F1
#
_cell.length_a   1.000
_cell.length_b   1.000
_cell.length_c   1.000
_cell.angle_alpha   90.00
_cell.angle_beta   90.00
_cell.angle_gamma   90.00
#
_symmetry.space_group_name_H-M   'P 1'
#
loop_
_entity.id
_entity.type
_entity.pdbx_description
1 polymer ?
#
loop_
_entity_poly.entity_id
_entity_poly.type
_entity_poly.pdbx_seq_one_letter_code
_entity_poly.pdbx_strand_id
1 'polypeptide(L)'
;MPTCSAVGCENRTSSGVKFFRIPAGSHPFKKNRRHLWLQALKREDWDNAAAVKEARICSAHFISVQSDEELPPVSRSEYDNLHLKLQEDYINLQQECFKLRIENDSLKQKLNQSKLTYCNVKSNFRQLLFFTGLTSIIFEWLIEKLSSELSHHSLPLEDQLLMVLMKLRLGLSNLDLAYRFNVANSTVVGV
;
A
#
# COMPACT_ATOMS: atom_id res chain seq x y z
N MET A 1 -41.54 1.58 17.21
CA MET A 1 -41.23 0.13 17.23
C MET A 1 -40.17 -0.14 16.18
N PRO A 2 -39.11 -0.92 16.47
CA PRO A 2 -38.01 -1.11 15.52
C PRO A 2 -38.44 -1.86 14.26
N THR A 3 -38.00 -1.34 13.10
CA THR A 3 -38.05 -1.99 11.79
C THR A 3 -36.66 -2.48 11.41
N CYS A 4 -36.58 -3.46 10.50
CA CYS A 4 -35.31 -3.94 10.02
C CYS A 4 -34.62 -2.86 9.17
N SER A 5 -33.34 -2.64 9.41
CA SER A 5 -32.52 -1.69 8.68
C SER A 5 -31.94 -2.26 7.39
N ALA A 6 -32.15 -3.52 7.05
CA ALA A 6 -31.69 -4.10 5.79
C ALA A 6 -32.54 -3.59 4.61
N VAL A 7 -31.89 -3.21 3.51
CA VAL A 7 -32.56 -2.71 2.31
C VAL A 7 -33.54 -3.77 1.78
N GLY A 8 -34.79 -3.37 1.55
CA GLY A 8 -35.85 -4.25 1.04
C GLY A 8 -36.46 -5.21 2.07
N CYS A 9 -36.11 -5.11 3.36
CA CYS A 9 -36.70 -5.94 4.41
C CYS A 9 -37.88 -5.24 5.09
N GLU A 10 -39.05 -5.87 5.08
CA GLU A 10 -40.28 -5.34 5.68
C GLU A 10 -40.54 -5.82 7.11
N ASN A 11 -39.61 -6.62 7.67
CA ASN A 11 -39.76 -7.16 9.01
C ASN A 11 -39.77 -6.05 10.08
N ARG A 12 -40.75 -6.15 10.97
CA ARG A 12 -40.98 -5.25 12.10
C ARG A 12 -41.23 -6.04 13.37
N THR A 13 -41.35 -5.36 14.51
CA THR A 13 -41.56 -6.00 15.81
C THR A 13 -42.80 -6.92 15.84
N SER A 14 -43.83 -6.60 15.05
CA SER A 14 -45.04 -7.43 14.94
C SER A 14 -44.86 -8.69 14.09
N SER A 15 -43.74 -8.85 13.38
CA SER A 15 -43.48 -10.00 12.49
C SER A 15 -42.99 -11.26 13.24
N GLY A 16 -42.94 -11.24 14.58
CA GLY A 16 -42.52 -12.40 15.39
C GLY A 16 -41.03 -12.76 15.32
N VAL A 17 -40.20 -11.92 14.69
CA VAL A 17 -38.75 -12.13 14.54
C VAL A 17 -37.94 -11.38 15.60
N LYS A 18 -36.77 -11.92 15.97
CA LYS A 18 -35.85 -11.24 16.91
C LYS A 18 -35.08 -10.14 16.18
N PHE A 19 -34.74 -9.06 16.88
CA PHE A 19 -33.95 -7.95 16.33
C PHE A 19 -32.60 -7.84 17.04
N PHE A 20 -31.53 -7.73 16.26
CA PHE A 20 -30.16 -7.60 16.73
C PHE A 20 -29.61 -6.21 16.46
N ARG A 21 -28.78 -5.70 17.37
CA ARG A 21 -28.04 -4.43 17.19
C ARG A 21 -26.74 -4.68 16.44
N ILE A 22 -26.35 -3.71 15.63
CA ILE A 22 -25.01 -3.69 15.02
C ILE A 22 -23.95 -3.69 16.15
N PRO A 23 -22.89 -4.53 16.05
CA PRO A 23 -21.86 -4.61 17.09
C PRO A 23 -21.25 -3.24 17.42
N ALA A 24 -21.08 -2.98 18.72
CA ALA A 24 -20.46 -1.76 19.23
C ALA A 24 -19.17 -2.08 20.01
N GLY A 25 -18.27 -1.09 20.08
CA GLY A 25 -17.02 -1.19 20.84
C GLY A 25 -15.76 -0.98 19.99
N SER A 26 -14.63 -0.79 20.68
CA SER A 26 -13.34 -0.47 20.07
C SER A 26 -12.46 -1.69 19.73
N HIS A 27 -12.73 -2.85 20.33
CA HIS A 27 -11.95 -4.07 20.12
C HIS A 27 -11.89 -4.47 18.63
N PRO A 28 -10.72 -4.86 18.08
CA PRO A 28 -10.56 -5.14 16.65
C PRO A 28 -11.60 -6.12 16.09
N PHE A 29 -11.88 -7.21 16.80
CA PHE A 29 -12.92 -8.17 16.43
C PHE A 29 -14.31 -7.54 16.27
N LYS A 30 -14.71 -6.67 17.22
CA LYS A 30 -16.02 -6.00 17.18
C LYS A 30 -16.07 -4.94 16.07
N LYS A 31 -14.96 -4.22 15.84
CA LYS A 31 -14.83 -3.28 14.71
C LYS A 31 -14.96 -3.98 13.37
N ASN A 32 -14.25 -5.09 13.16
CA ASN A 32 -14.31 -5.86 11.93
C ASN A 32 -15.72 -6.43 11.72
N ARG A 33 -16.32 -7.02 12.76
CA ARG A 33 -17.69 -7.52 12.69
C ARG A 33 -18.70 -6.42 12.35
N ARG A 34 -18.58 -5.23 12.94
CA ARG A 34 -19.39 -4.05 12.57
C ARG A 34 -19.18 -3.65 11.12
N HIS A 35 -17.94 -3.61 10.65
CA HIS A 35 -17.61 -3.28 9.26
C HIS A 35 -18.29 -4.24 8.28
N LEU A 36 -18.17 -5.55 8.51
CA LEU A 36 -18.82 -6.58 7.69
C LEU A 36 -20.36 -6.47 7.70
N TRP A 37 -20.96 -6.16 8.86
CA TRP A 37 -22.41 -5.94 8.95
C TRP A 37 -22.86 -4.72 8.13
N LEU A 38 -22.15 -3.60 8.25
CA LEU A 38 -22.46 -2.38 7.49
C LEU A 38 -22.29 -2.59 5.98
N GLN A 39 -21.24 -3.31 5.58
CA GLN A 39 -21.01 -3.67 4.17
C GLN A 39 -22.12 -4.56 3.63
N ALA A 40 -22.60 -5.53 4.41
CA ALA A 40 -23.68 -6.43 4.00
C ALA A 40 -25.04 -5.72 3.89
N LEU A 41 -25.27 -4.68 4.70
CA LEU A 41 -26.52 -3.90 4.66
C LEU A 41 -26.65 -3.02 3.41
N LYS A 42 -25.54 -2.70 2.72
CA LYS A 42 -25.50 -1.88 1.49
C LYS A 42 -26.35 -0.60 1.56
N ARG A 43 -26.35 0.05 2.73
CA ARG A 43 -26.97 1.36 2.93
C ARG A 43 -25.95 2.46 2.79
N GLU A 44 -26.30 3.47 2.02
CA GLU A 44 -25.48 4.66 1.79
C GLU A 44 -25.87 5.81 2.73
N ASP A 45 -27.08 5.75 3.30
CA ASP A 45 -27.74 6.78 4.12
C ASP A 45 -27.44 6.66 5.63
N TRP A 46 -26.19 6.42 6.00
CA TRP A 46 -25.79 6.48 7.42
C TRP A 46 -25.50 7.93 7.83
N ASP A 47 -26.57 8.72 7.97
CA ASP A 47 -26.51 10.17 8.22
C ASP A 47 -25.61 10.56 9.41
N ASN A 48 -25.49 9.67 10.41
CA ASN A 48 -24.54 9.82 11.51
C ASN A 48 -24.31 8.50 12.28
N ALA A 49 -23.34 8.53 13.20
CA ALA A 49 -23.04 7.39 14.08
C ALA A 49 -24.22 6.97 14.99
N ALA A 50 -25.18 7.88 15.25
CA ALA A 50 -26.37 7.56 16.02
C ALA A 50 -27.35 6.68 15.20
N ALA A 51 -27.46 6.90 13.89
CA ALA A 51 -28.25 6.06 12.99
C ALA A 51 -27.76 4.59 13.01
N VAL A 52 -26.44 4.38 12.97
CA VAL A 52 -25.82 3.04 13.08
C VAL A 52 -26.10 2.40 14.45
N LYS A 53 -26.13 3.19 15.52
CA LYS A 53 -26.38 2.71 16.90
C LYS A 53 -27.82 2.23 17.10
N GLU A 54 -28.78 2.92 16.46
CA GLU A 54 -30.20 2.57 16.53
C GLU A 54 -30.66 1.59 15.45
N ALA A 55 -29.81 1.31 14.46
CA ALA A 55 -30.06 0.27 13.47
C ALA A 55 -30.33 -1.10 14.10
N ARG A 56 -31.29 -1.84 13.51
CA ARG A 56 -31.68 -3.18 13.94
C ARG A 56 -31.78 -4.11 12.74
N ILE A 57 -31.27 -5.32 12.88
CA ILE A 57 -31.36 -6.34 11.83
C ILE A 57 -32.20 -7.50 12.37
N CYS A 58 -33.23 -7.93 11.64
CA CYS A 58 -34.05 -9.04 12.07
C CYS A 58 -33.34 -10.39 11.93
N SER A 59 -33.76 -11.39 12.70
CA SER A 59 -33.20 -12.74 12.73
C SER A 59 -33.19 -13.44 11.37
N ALA A 60 -34.08 -13.08 10.46
CA ALA A 60 -34.14 -13.65 9.11
C ALA A 60 -32.89 -13.37 8.23
N HIS A 61 -32.07 -12.37 8.59
CA HIS A 61 -30.82 -12.08 7.89
C HIS A 61 -29.60 -12.81 8.46
N PHE A 62 -29.80 -13.60 9.51
CA PHE A 62 -28.79 -14.46 10.07
C PHE A 62 -29.07 -15.87 9.62
N ILE A 63 -28.00 -16.60 9.30
CA ILE A 63 -28.09 -18.05 9.18
C ILE A 63 -28.41 -18.54 10.60
N SER A 64 -29.70 -18.75 10.89
CA SER A 64 -30.07 -19.71 11.90
C SER A 64 -29.55 -21.03 11.38
N VAL A 65 -28.58 -21.62 12.07
CA VAL A 65 -28.25 -23.02 11.85
C VAL A 65 -29.52 -23.78 12.25
N GLN A 66 -30.41 -23.99 11.28
CA GLN A 66 -31.54 -24.90 11.38
C GLN A 66 -30.97 -26.26 11.05
N SER A 67 -30.32 -26.86 12.03
CA SER A 67 -30.06 -28.28 11.99
C SER A 67 -30.47 -28.80 13.35
N ASP A 68 -31.59 -29.52 13.37
CA ASP A 68 -31.88 -30.47 14.45
C ASP A 68 -30.80 -31.56 14.51
N GLU A 69 -29.91 -31.64 13.50
CA GLU A 69 -28.54 -32.09 13.69
C GLU A 69 -27.75 -31.00 14.43
N GLU A 70 -27.66 -31.10 15.75
CA GLU A 70 -26.47 -30.59 16.44
C GLU A 70 -25.28 -31.10 15.63
N LEU A 71 -24.53 -30.20 14.97
CA LEU A 71 -23.25 -30.57 14.37
C LEU A 71 -22.52 -31.38 15.45
N PRO A 72 -22.13 -32.63 15.15
CA PRO A 72 -21.55 -33.49 16.17
C PRO A 72 -20.43 -32.68 16.84
N PRO A 73 -20.34 -32.70 18.19
CA PRO A 73 -19.32 -31.93 18.89
C PRO A 73 -17.98 -32.33 18.28
N VAL A 74 -17.42 -31.41 17.48
CA VAL A 74 -16.13 -31.61 16.79
C VAL A 74 -15.17 -32.06 17.88
N SER A 75 -14.57 -33.23 17.67
CA SER A 75 -13.83 -33.87 18.75
C SER A 75 -12.70 -32.93 19.15
N ARG A 76 -12.29 -33.02 20.42
CA ARG A 76 -11.16 -32.21 20.90
C ARG A 76 -9.92 -32.39 20.01
N SER A 77 -9.69 -33.62 19.54
CA SER A 77 -8.61 -33.95 18.60
C SER A 77 -8.75 -33.27 17.23
N GLU A 78 -9.95 -33.14 16.70
CA GLU A 78 -10.20 -32.50 15.41
C GLU A 78 -9.98 -30.98 15.49
N TYR A 79 -10.35 -30.35 16.60
CA TYR A 79 -9.99 -28.96 16.90
C TYR A 79 -8.48 -28.77 17.05
N ASP A 80 -7.82 -29.63 17.80
CA ASP A 80 -6.38 -29.53 18.03
C ASP A 80 -5.61 -29.73 16.70
N ASN A 81 -6.05 -30.66 15.84
CA ASN A 81 -5.49 -30.86 14.50
C ASN A 81 -5.68 -29.62 13.60
N LEU A 82 -6.86 -29.01 13.61
CA LEU A 82 -7.11 -27.79 12.85
C LEU A 82 -6.25 -26.62 13.36
N HIS A 83 -6.08 -26.51 14.68
CA HIS A 83 -5.24 -25.49 15.28
C HIS A 83 -3.77 -25.65 14.91
N LEU A 84 -3.26 -26.89 14.92
CA LEU A 84 -1.90 -27.21 14.49
C LEU A 84 -1.68 -26.86 13.03
N LYS A 85 -2.63 -27.22 12.15
CA LYS A 85 -2.56 -26.88 10.73
C LYS A 85 -2.58 -25.37 10.49
N LEU A 86 -3.47 -24.64 11.16
CA LEU A 86 -3.52 -23.18 11.09
C LEU A 86 -2.22 -22.53 11.58
N GLN A 87 -1.60 -23.10 12.62
CA GLN A 87 -0.33 -22.62 13.15
C GLN A 87 0.81 -22.86 12.15
N GLU A 88 0.85 -24.02 11.50
CA GLU A 88 1.80 -24.32 10.43
C GLU A 88 1.62 -23.38 9.24
N ASP A 89 0.39 -23.20 8.77
CA ASP A 89 0.05 -22.30 7.67
C ASP A 89 0.45 -20.85 7.99
N TYR A 90 0.22 -20.40 9.23
CA TYR A 90 0.64 -19.07 9.68
C TYR A 90 2.16 -18.90 9.64
N ILE A 91 2.92 -19.89 10.12
CA ILE A 91 4.38 -19.86 10.08
C ILE A 91 4.88 -19.83 8.63
N ASN A 92 4.33 -20.68 7.76
CA ASN A 92 4.68 -20.73 6.34
C ASN A 92 4.40 -19.40 5.64
N LEU A 93 3.22 -18.80 5.89
CA LEU A 93 2.84 -17.51 5.34
C LEU A 93 3.76 -16.39 5.82
N GLN A 94 4.15 -16.40 7.10
CA GLN A 94 5.10 -15.42 7.64
C GLN A 94 6.47 -15.52 6.95
N GLN A 95 6.96 -16.74 6.73
CA GLN A 95 8.23 -16.97 6.03
C GLN A 95 8.17 -16.50 4.58
N GLU A 96 7.09 -16.76 3.86
CA GLU A 96 6.90 -16.29 2.49
C GLU A 96 6.85 -14.77 2.42
N CYS A 97 6.09 -14.11 3.31
CA CYS A 97 6.08 -12.65 3.42
C CYS A 97 7.47 -12.07 3.66
N PHE A 98 8.29 -12.74 4.47
CA PHE A 98 9.66 -12.30 4.72
C PHE A 98 10.53 -12.42 3.45
N LYS A 99 10.46 -13.55 2.74
CA LYS A 99 11.18 -13.76 1.47
C LYS A 99 10.79 -12.72 0.41
N LEU A 100 9.48 -12.50 0.23
CA LEU A 100 8.96 -11.53 -0.73
C LEU A 100 9.39 -10.10 -0.39
N ARG A 101 9.46 -9.73 0.90
CA ARG A 101 9.97 -8.42 1.31
C ARG A 101 11.43 -8.23 0.92
N ILE A 102 12.29 -9.22 1.22
CA ILE A 102 13.71 -9.18 0.82
C ILE A 102 13.84 -9.06 -0.70
N GLU A 103 13.10 -9.86 -1.45
CA GLU A 103 13.15 -9.80 -2.91
C GLU A 103 12.67 -8.45 -3.44
N ASN A 104 11.58 -7.91 -2.88
CA ASN A 104 11.05 -6.61 -3.25
C ASN A 104 12.08 -5.50 -3.01
N ASP A 105 12.76 -5.52 -1.87
CA ASP A 105 13.81 -4.56 -1.53
C ASP A 105 15.01 -4.70 -2.48
N SER A 106 15.41 -5.93 -2.80
CA SER A 106 16.48 -6.20 -3.79
C SER A 106 16.09 -5.71 -5.19
N LEU A 107 14.86 -5.94 -5.63
CA LEU A 107 14.36 -5.50 -6.93
C LEU A 107 14.26 -3.97 -7.00
N LYS A 108 13.79 -3.31 -5.94
CA LYS A 108 13.81 -1.84 -5.82
C LYS A 108 15.24 -1.30 -5.93
N GLN A 109 16.20 -1.94 -5.29
CA GLN A 109 17.60 -1.54 -5.38
C GLN A 109 18.16 -1.71 -6.80
N LYS A 110 17.91 -2.85 -7.46
CA LYS A 110 18.31 -3.10 -8.85
C LYS A 110 17.68 -2.10 -9.82
N LEU A 111 16.38 -1.81 -9.64
CA LEU A 111 15.68 -0.80 -10.42
C LEU A 111 16.31 0.58 -10.21
N ASN A 112 16.63 0.95 -8.97
CA ASN A 112 17.26 2.23 -8.69
C ASN A 112 18.65 2.32 -9.35
N GLN A 113 19.46 1.26 -9.25
CA GLN A 113 20.80 1.19 -9.87
C GLN A 113 20.78 1.28 -11.41
N SER A 114 19.67 0.94 -12.05
CA SER A 114 19.53 1.05 -13.52
C SER A 114 19.40 2.49 -14.03
N LYS A 115 19.01 3.43 -13.17
CA LYS A 115 18.82 4.85 -13.55
C LYS A 115 20.17 5.56 -13.63
N LEU A 116 20.32 6.46 -14.60
CA LEU A 116 21.49 7.33 -14.64
C LEU A 116 21.29 8.49 -13.66
N THR A 117 21.87 8.37 -12.47
CA THR A 117 21.91 9.42 -11.44
C THR A 117 23.33 9.55 -10.90
N TYR A 118 23.68 10.71 -10.33
CA TYR A 118 24.98 10.92 -9.72
C TYR A 118 25.24 9.88 -8.61
N CYS A 119 24.26 9.57 -7.77
CA CYS A 119 24.40 8.56 -6.73
C CYS A 119 24.81 7.18 -7.26
N ASN A 120 24.36 6.80 -8.46
CA ASN A 120 24.71 5.53 -9.09
C ASN A 120 26.05 5.58 -9.84
N VAL A 121 26.43 6.75 -10.37
CA VAL A 121 27.63 6.92 -11.19
C VAL A 121 28.86 7.28 -10.34
N LYS A 122 28.70 7.95 -9.19
CA LYS A 122 29.81 8.50 -8.38
C LYS A 122 30.84 7.46 -7.95
N SER A 123 30.41 6.24 -7.68
CA SER A 123 31.30 5.14 -7.25
C SER A 123 32.04 4.49 -8.42
N ASN A 124 31.62 4.75 -9.67
CA ASN A 124 32.28 4.27 -10.86
C ASN A 124 33.09 5.42 -11.50
N PHE A 125 34.34 5.57 -11.04
CA PHE A 125 35.24 6.63 -11.51
C PHE A 125 35.35 6.72 -13.03
N ARG A 126 35.45 5.58 -13.73
CA ARG A 126 35.57 5.54 -15.19
C ARG A 126 34.31 6.08 -15.87
N GLN A 127 33.15 5.72 -15.35
CA GLN A 127 31.87 6.17 -15.88
C GLN A 127 31.63 7.66 -15.61
N LEU A 128 31.93 8.15 -14.40
CA LEU A 128 31.82 9.57 -14.09
C LEU A 128 32.76 10.39 -14.99
N LEU A 129 34.02 9.98 -15.10
CA LEU A 129 35.00 10.66 -15.94
C LEU A 129 34.62 10.63 -17.43
N PHE A 130 34.00 9.54 -17.89
CA PHE A 130 33.47 9.45 -19.26
C PHE A 130 32.37 10.51 -19.49
N PHE A 131 31.38 10.59 -18.59
CA PHE A 131 30.23 11.48 -18.74
C PHE A 131 30.54 12.95 -18.53
N THR A 132 31.41 13.29 -17.58
CA THR A 132 31.64 14.69 -17.16
C THR A 132 33.02 15.20 -17.52
N GLY A 133 34.01 14.31 -17.68
CA GLY A 133 35.41 14.71 -17.78
C GLY A 133 36.06 15.07 -16.46
N LEU A 134 35.33 14.96 -15.37
CA LEU A 134 35.76 15.33 -14.04
C LEU A 134 35.93 14.09 -13.17
N THR A 135 36.85 14.18 -12.22
CA THR A 135 36.95 13.20 -11.14
C THR A 135 35.84 13.44 -10.12
N SER A 136 35.53 12.44 -9.29
CA SER A 136 34.53 12.58 -8.22
C SER A 136 34.85 13.74 -7.28
N ILE A 137 36.12 13.93 -6.94
CA ILE A 137 36.58 15.02 -6.06
C ILE A 137 36.23 16.39 -6.64
N ILE A 138 36.51 16.62 -7.94
CA ILE A 138 36.19 17.90 -8.58
C ILE A 138 34.68 18.08 -8.70
N PHE A 139 33.95 17.01 -9.01
CA PHE A 139 32.50 17.06 -9.10
C PHE A 139 31.86 17.45 -7.75
N GLU A 140 32.26 16.82 -6.65
CA GLU A 140 31.77 17.15 -5.30
C GLU A 140 32.13 18.58 -4.89
N TRP A 141 33.35 19.03 -5.22
CA TRP A 141 33.74 20.42 -5.00
C TRP A 141 32.86 21.41 -5.78
N LEU A 142 32.49 21.10 -7.03
CA LEU A 142 31.57 21.93 -7.81
C LEU A 142 30.17 21.98 -7.18
N ILE A 143 29.66 20.86 -6.69
CA ILE A 143 28.36 20.81 -6.00
C ILE A 143 28.38 21.71 -4.77
N GLU A 144 29.45 21.67 -3.97
CA GLU A 144 29.59 22.54 -2.80
C GLU A 144 29.52 24.02 -3.19
N LYS A 145 30.20 24.41 -4.28
CA LYS A 145 30.20 25.79 -4.78
C LYS A 145 28.88 26.25 -5.40
N LEU A 146 28.14 25.34 -6.02
CA LEU A 146 26.89 25.65 -6.71
C LEU A 146 25.66 25.50 -5.80
N SER A 147 25.82 24.91 -4.62
CA SER A 147 24.73 24.62 -3.68
C SER A 147 23.91 25.85 -3.26
N SER A 148 24.52 27.04 -3.23
CA SER A 148 23.86 28.29 -2.87
C SER A 148 23.08 28.96 -4.00
N GLU A 149 23.29 28.58 -5.26
CA GLU A 149 22.78 29.31 -6.43
C GLU A 149 21.64 28.58 -7.17
N LEU A 150 21.47 27.27 -6.96
CA LEU A 150 20.56 26.43 -7.73
C LEU A 150 19.52 25.75 -6.81
N SER A 151 18.44 26.46 -6.50
CA SER A 151 17.48 26.04 -5.44
C SER A 151 16.07 25.67 -5.92
N HIS A 152 15.75 25.68 -7.22
CA HIS A 152 14.36 25.49 -7.68
C HIS A 152 14.20 24.64 -8.94
N HIS A 153 14.50 23.34 -8.87
CA HIS A 153 14.19 22.41 -9.97
C HIS A 153 13.63 21.07 -9.47
N SER A 154 12.99 20.34 -10.39
CA SER A 154 12.38 19.02 -10.11
C SER A 154 13.39 17.89 -9.91
N LEU A 155 14.68 18.16 -10.06
CA LEU A 155 15.79 17.20 -9.96
C LEU A 155 16.77 17.62 -8.87
N PRO A 156 17.47 16.67 -8.20
CA PRO A 156 18.57 16.98 -7.30
C PRO A 156 19.68 17.76 -8.01
N LEU A 157 20.39 18.63 -7.29
CA LEU A 157 21.46 19.47 -7.84
C LEU A 157 22.57 18.64 -8.50
N GLU A 158 22.91 17.50 -7.91
CA GLU A 158 23.92 16.59 -8.41
C GLU A 158 23.55 16.00 -9.77
N ASP A 159 22.27 15.65 -9.95
CA ASP A 159 21.76 15.12 -11.21
C ASP A 159 21.64 16.23 -12.27
N GLN A 160 21.29 17.46 -11.87
CA GLN A 160 21.31 18.62 -12.76
C GLN A 160 22.71 18.90 -13.29
N LEU A 161 23.70 19.00 -12.40
CA LEU A 161 25.09 19.24 -12.80
C LEU A 161 25.61 18.11 -13.70
N LEU A 162 25.34 16.85 -13.35
CA LEU A 162 25.71 15.71 -14.18
C LEU A 162 25.10 15.83 -15.58
N MET A 163 23.82 16.17 -15.67
CA MET A 163 23.10 16.32 -16.93
C MET A 163 23.65 17.48 -17.77
N VAL A 164 23.93 18.64 -17.18
CA VAL A 164 24.54 19.79 -17.86
C VAL A 164 25.93 19.44 -18.39
N LEU A 165 26.77 18.81 -17.58
CA LEU A 165 28.12 18.39 -18.01
C LEU A 165 28.05 17.36 -19.14
N MET A 166 27.09 16.44 -19.11
CA MET A 166 26.84 15.51 -20.20
C MET A 166 26.37 16.21 -21.48
N LYS A 167 25.49 17.23 -21.40
CA LYS A 167 25.11 18.07 -22.56
C LYS A 167 26.36 18.71 -23.18
N LEU A 168 27.19 19.35 -22.36
CA LEU A 168 28.37 20.10 -22.82
C LEU A 168 29.46 19.20 -23.38
N ARG A 169 29.75 18.06 -22.72
CA ARG A 169 30.87 17.19 -23.10
C ARG A 169 30.53 16.23 -24.24
N LEU A 170 29.35 15.63 -24.17
CA LEU A 170 28.96 14.55 -25.09
C LEU A 170 28.00 15.03 -26.18
N GLY A 171 27.50 16.27 -26.11
CA GLY A 171 26.57 16.82 -27.09
C GLY A 171 25.22 16.10 -27.13
N LEU A 172 24.79 15.50 -26.01
CA LEU A 172 23.56 14.73 -25.95
C LEU A 172 22.31 15.62 -26.08
N SER A 173 21.30 15.12 -26.77
CA SER A 173 20.02 15.82 -26.90
C SER A 173 19.21 15.77 -25.59
N ASN A 174 18.29 16.72 -25.43
CA ASN A 174 17.38 16.71 -24.27
C ASN A 174 16.55 15.42 -24.21
N LEU A 175 16.19 14.87 -25.37
CA LEU A 175 15.45 13.61 -25.48
C LEU A 175 16.28 12.43 -24.96
N ASP A 176 17.56 12.33 -25.35
CA ASP A 176 18.45 11.26 -24.88
C ASP A 176 18.63 11.31 -23.36
N LEU A 177 18.80 12.52 -22.82
CA LEU A 177 18.95 12.73 -21.38
C LEU A 177 17.66 12.39 -20.63
N ALA A 178 16.49 12.74 -21.19
CA ALA A 178 15.21 12.38 -20.61
C ALA A 178 15.05 10.86 -20.45
N TYR A 179 15.43 10.09 -21.48
CA TYR A 179 15.45 8.64 -21.41
C TYR A 179 16.47 8.10 -20.40
N ARG A 180 17.71 8.62 -20.40
CA ARG A 180 18.79 8.13 -19.52
C ARG A 180 18.52 8.39 -18.03
N PHE A 181 18.01 9.58 -17.71
CA PHE A 181 17.65 9.97 -16.33
C PHE A 181 16.25 9.50 -15.94
N ASN A 182 15.48 8.94 -16.88
CA ASN A 182 14.09 8.51 -16.69
C ASN A 182 13.21 9.64 -16.13
N VAL A 183 13.25 10.80 -16.79
CA VAL A 183 12.47 12.01 -16.47
C VAL A 183 11.74 12.52 -17.72
N ALA A 184 10.78 13.43 -17.54
CA ALA A 184 10.10 14.06 -18.66
C ALA A 184 11.06 14.98 -19.44
N ASN A 185 10.88 15.08 -20.76
CA ASN A 185 11.69 15.99 -21.58
C ASN A 185 11.59 17.46 -21.12
N SER A 186 10.41 17.87 -20.62
CA SER A 186 10.20 19.19 -20.00
C SER A 186 11.09 19.42 -18.78
N THR A 187 11.35 18.38 -17.98
CA THR A 187 12.28 18.44 -16.84
C THR A 187 13.70 18.71 -17.30
N VAL A 188 14.14 18.09 -18.40
CA VAL A 188 15.49 18.30 -18.97
C VAL A 188 15.65 19.68 -19.61
N VAL A 189 14.58 20.23 -20.19
CA VAL A 189 14.57 21.60 -20.73
C VAL A 189 14.64 22.63 -19.61
N GLY A 190 14.05 22.33 -18.45
CA GLY A 190 14.08 23.21 -17.27
C GLY A 190 15.40 23.16 -16.48
N VAL A 191 16.41 22.45 -16.97
CA VAL A 191 17.78 22.35 -16.41
C VAL A 191 18.80 22.82 -17.44
#